data_AF-Q84XQ8-F1
#
_entry.id   AF-Q84XQ8-F1
#
_cell.length_a   1.000
_cell.length_b   1.000
_cell.length_c   1.000
_cell.angle_alpha   90.00
_cell.angle_beta   90.00
_cell.angle_gamma   90.00
#
_symmetry.space_group_name_H-M   'P 1'
#
loop_
_entity.id
_entity.type
_entity.pdbx_description
1 polymer ?
#
loop_
_entity_poly.entity_id
_entity_poly.type
_entity_poly.pdbx_seq_one_letter_code
_entity_poly.pdbx_strand_id
1 'polypeptide(L)'
;KVDWAAIAVSLSTNTVKLYSPVTAQYYGELKGHRDTVNQIAFSSDLLHSCSSDGTIRSWDTRSFQQVACIDASDNGQEVFSFSFGDQLLAAGCKQQ
;
A
#
# COMPACT_ATOMS: atom_id res chain seq x y z
N LYS A 1 16.27 17.84 3.37
CA LYS A 1 15.08 17.68 2.48
C LYS A 1 15.04 16.21 2.12
N VAL A 2 14.08 15.45 2.64
CA VAL A 2 14.00 14.01 2.36
C VAL A 2 13.67 13.86 0.88
N ASP A 3 14.55 13.18 0.15
CA ASP A 3 14.34 12.91 -1.26
C ASP A 3 13.39 11.70 -1.36
N TRP A 4 12.09 11.98 -1.39
CA TRP A 4 11.04 10.96 -1.47
C TRP A 4 11.05 10.22 -2.81
N ALA A 5 11.86 10.68 -3.77
CA ALA A 5 12.05 10.10 -5.10
C ALA A 5 12.57 8.65 -5.08
N ALA A 6 13.09 8.17 -3.96
CA ALA A 6 13.39 6.77 -3.75
C ALA A 6 13.15 6.43 -2.27
N ILE A 7 12.07 5.72 -1.98
CA ILE A 7 11.83 5.10 -0.68
C ILE A 7 11.83 3.59 -0.88
N ALA A 8 12.59 2.87 -0.07
CA ALA A 8 12.52 1.42 -0.02
C ALA A 8 11.36 1.01 0.88
N VAL A 9 10.66 -0.04 0.48
CA VAL A 9 9.42 -0.50 1.09
C VAL A 9 9.50 -1.99 1.37
N SER A 10 9.11 -2.39 2.57
CA SER A 10 8.95 -3.80 2.91
C SER A 10 7.54 -4.08 3.36
N LEU A 11 6.99 -5.18 2.86
CA LEU A 11 5.71 -5.73 3.31
C LEU A 11 6.00 -6.63 4.52
N SER A 12 5.69 -6.16 5.72
CA SER A 12 5.48 -7.06 6.86
C SER A 12 3.99 -7.37 6.94
N THR A 13 3.64 -8.56 7.45
CA THR A 13 2.28 -9.13 7.44
C THR A 13 1.18 -8.08 7.25
N ASN A 14 0.98 -7.15 8.18
CA ASN A 14 -0.08 -6.15 8.10
C ASN A 14 0.39 -4.67 8.00
N THR A 15 1.65 -4.42 7.68
CA THR A 15 2.21 -3.07 7.62
C THR A 15 3.20 -2.87 6.48
N VAL A 16 3.22 -1.65 5.93
CA VAL A 16 4.22 -1.23 4.95
C VAL A 16 5.27 -0.40 5.66
N LYS A 17 6.52 -0.86 5.71
CA LYS A 17 7.62 -0.10 6.33
C LYS A 17 8.39 0.68 5.27
N LEU A 18 8.84 1.87 5.65
CA LEU A 18 9.48 2.84 4.75
C LEU A 18 10.91 3.11 5.22
N TYR A 19 11.84 3.06 4.28
CA TYR A 19 13.28 3.19 4.53
C TYR A 19 13.94 4.14 3.53
N SER A 20 15.02 4.78 3.98
CA SER A 20 16.00 5.42 3.10
C SER A 20 16.71 4.36 2.26
N PRO A 21 16.66 4.44 0.92
CA PRO A 21 17.39 3.50 0.08
C PRO A 21 18.90 3.74 0.10
N VAL A 22 19.33 4.96 0.42
CA VAL A 22 20.76 5.34 0.45
C VAL A 22 21.41 4.94 1.76
N THR A 23 20.71 5.16 2.89
CA THR A 23 21.29 4.97 4.23
C THR A 23 20.74 3.74 4.95
N ALA A 24 19.79 3.01 4.36
CA ALA A 24 19.04 1.93 4.99
C ALA A 24 18.34 2.34 6.31
N GLN A 25 18.16 3.65 6.54
CA GLN A 25 17.55 4.17 7.75
C GLN A 25 16.03 3.97 7.71
N TYR A 26 15.46 3.48 8.81
CA TYR A 26 14.02 3.38 8.99
C TYR A 26 13.39 4.78 9.17
N TYR A 27 12.38 5.10 8.36
CA TYR A 27 11.61 6.34 8.49
C TYR A 27 10.32 6.17 9.29
N GLY A 28 9.61 5.07 9.05
CA GLY A 28 8.29 4.87 9.63
C GLY A 28 7.58 3.67 9.01
N GLU A 29 6.35 3.45 9.46
CA GLU A 29 5.51 2.36 8.97
C GLU A 29 4.06 2.81 8.85
N LEU A 30 3.40 2.29 7.82
CA LEU A 30 2.00 2.52 7.49
C LEU A 30 1.18 1.38 8.10
N LYS A 31 0.41 1.72 9.13
CA LYS A 31 -0.44 0.78 9.88
C LYS A 31 -1.89 0.96 9.51
N GLY A 32 -2.58 -0.12 9.21
CA GLY A 32 -4.03 -0.11 9.05
C GLY A 32 -4.60 -1.34 8.36
N HIS A 33 -3.81 -2.05 7.56
CA HIS A 33 -4.22 -3.36 7.05
C HIS A 33 -4.43 -4.34 8.20
N ARG A 34 -5.43 -5.21 8.06
CA ARG A 34 -5.77 -6.23 9.05
C ARG A 34 -5.15 -7.59 8.72
N ASP A 35 -4.67 -7.75 7.50
CA ASP A 35 -4.07 -8.98 6.98
C ASP A 35 -2.87 -8.66 6.06
N THR A 36 -2.32 -9.71 5.44
CA THR A 36 -1.19 -9.73 4.52
C THR A 36 -1.32 -8.63 3.47
N VAL A 37 -0.34 -7.73 3.41
CA VAL A 37 -0.22 -6.78 2.30
C VAL A 37 0.36 -7.52 1.10
N ASN A 38 -0.41 -7.61 0.03
CA ASN A 38 -0.09 -8.43 -1.15
C ASN A 38 0.68 -7.65 -2.21
N GLN A 39 0.35 -6.37 -2.39
CA GLN A 39 1.00 -5.51 -3.38
C GLN A 39 1.05 -4.06 -2.90
N ILE A 40 2.00 -3.30 -3.44
CA ILE A 40 2.12 -1.86 -3.31
C ILE A 40 2.38 -1.21 -4.67
N ALA A 41 1.97 0.05 -4.82
CA ALA A 41 2.27 0.89 -5.97
C ALA A 41 2.50 2.33 -5.52
N PHE A 42 3.39 3.04 -6.21
CA PHE A 42 3.67 4.45 -5.95
C PHE A 42 3.00 5.32 -7.02
N SER A 43 2.44 6.44 -6.57
CA SER A 43 2.15 7.62 -7.39
C SER A 43 3.09 8.75 -6.96
N SER A 44 3.03 9.90 -7.65
CA SER A 44 3.91 11.04 -7.38
C SER A 44 3.89 11.55 -5.93
N ASP A 45 2.76 11.42 -5.23
CA ASP A 45 2.62 11.88 -3.83
C ASP A 45 2.09 10.81 -2.87
N LEU A 46 1.52 9.72 -3.37
CA LEU A 46 0.86 8.68 -2.55
C LEU A 46 1.47 7.30 -2.76
N LEU A 47 1.45 6.51 -1.71
CA LEU A 47 1.66 5.06 -1.77
C LEU A 47 0.30 4.39 -1.67
N HIS A 48 0.06 3.39 -2.51
CA HIS A 48 -1.12 2.55 -2.46
C HIS A 48 -0.70 1.14 -2.08
N SER A 49 -1.54 0.45 -1.31
CA SER A 49 -1.33 -0.93 -0.89
C SER A 49 -2.63 -1.71 -0.94
N CYS A 50 -2.58 -2.97 -1.33
CA CYS A 50 -3.72 -3.89 -1.26
C CYS A 50 -3.41 -5.07 -0.34
N SER A 51 -4.45 -5.63 0.28
CA SER A 51 -4.30 -6.69 1.27
C SER A 51 -5.35 -7.78 1.14
N SER A 52 -5.03 -8.93 1.72
CA SER A 52 -5.96 -10.03 1.97
C SER A 52 -7.13 -9.64 2.88
N ASP A 53 -7.05 -8.50 3.58
CA ASP A 53 -8.18 -7.94 4.33
C ASP A 53 -9.30 -7.39 3.43
N GLY A 54 -9.15 -7.49 2.10
CA GLY A 54 -10.13 -7.05 1.13
C GLY A 54 -10.06 -5.56 0.82
N THR A 55 -9.10 -4.83 1.41
CA THR A 55 -9.00 -3.38 1.27
C THR A 55 -7.83 -2.95 0.40
N ILE A 56 -8.02 -1.81 -0.27
CA ILE A 56 -6.97 -1.03 -0.90
C ILE A 56 -6.83 0.27 -0.10
N ARG A 57 -5.65 0.52 0.46
CA ARG A 57 -5.36 1.72 1.24
C ARG A 57 -4.41 2.63 0.49
N SER A 58 -4.63 3.92 0.65
CA SER A 58 -3.76 4.98 0.11
C SER A 58 -3.17 5.76 1.25
N TRP A 59 -1.89 6.09 1.13
CA TRP A 59 -1.07 6.65 2.19
C TRP A 59 -0.31 7.86 1.68
N ASP A 60 -0.30 8.92 2.47
CA ASP A 60 0.61 10.04 2.26
C ASP A 60 1.98 9.64 2.82
N THR A 61 2.99 9.61 1.94
CA THR A 61 4.36 9.17 2.28
C THR A 61 5.15 10.20 3.09
N ARG A 62 4.69 11.46 3.15
CA ARG A 62 5.31 12.55 3.91
C ARG A 62 4.82 12.58 5.35
N SER A 63 3.52 12.33 5.55
CA SER A 63 2.88 12.33 6.87
C SER A 63 2.71 10.94 7.48
N PHE A 64 2.93 9.88 6.70
CA PHE A 64 2.68 8.49 7.08
C PHE A 64 1.23 8.23 7.52
N GLN A 65 0.29 9.02 7.00
CA GLN A 65 -1.12 8.91 7.31
C GLN A 65 -1.89 8.23 6.18
N GLN A 66 -2.93 7.48 6.55
CA GLN A 66 -3.90 6.98 5.60
C GLN A 66 -4.75 8.14 5.06
N VAL A 67 -4.81 8.28 3.74
CA VAL A 67 -5.66 9.29 3.08
C VAL A 67 -6.93 8.68 2.52
N ALA A 68 -6.92 7.39 2.16
CA ALA A 68 -8.11 6.70 1.65
C ALA A 68 -8.07 5.21 2.01
N CYS A 69 -9.26 4.61 2.14
CA CYS A 69 -9.46 3.18 2.26
C CYS A 69 -10.65 2.81 1.38
N ILE A 70 -10.42 1.91 0.44
CA ILE A 70 -11.43 1.34 -0.44
C ILE A 70 -11.64 -0.09 0.04
N ASP A 71 -12.87 -0.42 0.40
CA ASP A 71 -13.27 -1.81 0.57
C ASP A 71 -13.61 -2.37 -0.81
N ALA A 72 -12.73 -3.21 -1.34
CA ALA A 72 -12.95 -3.88 -2.62
C ALA A 72 -13.59 -5.26 -2.42
N SER A 73 -13.79 -5.67 -1.15
CA SER A 73 -14.34 -6.96 -0.77
C SER A 73 -15.83 -6.81 -0.48
N ASP A 74 -16.66 -7.25 -1.43
CA ASP A 74 -18.10 -7.35 -1.18
C ASP A 74 -18.46 -8.56 -0.30
N ASN A 75 -17.55 -9.52 -0.07
CA ASN A 75 -17.79 -10.78 0.65
C ASN A 75 -16.52 -11.48 1.23
N GLY A 76 -15.61 -10.73 1.85
CA GLY A 76 -14.38 -11.28 2.45
C GLY A 76 -13.36 -11.78 1.42
N GLN A 77 -13.34 -11.14 0.24
CA GLN A 77 -12.47 -11.55 -0.85
C GLN A 77 -11.13 -10.83 -0.77
N GLU A 78 -10.05 -11.58 -0.91
CA GLU A 78 -8.68 -11.03 -0.87
C GLU A 78 -8.36 -10.19 -2.11
N VAL A 79 -7.64 -9.08 -1.93
CA VAL A 79 -7.10 -8.30 -3.05
C VAL A 79 -5.62 -8.63 -3.22
N PHE A 80 -5.30 -9.34 -4.29
CA PHE A 80 -3.92 -9.76 -4.58
C PHE A 80 -3.15 -8.75 -5.42
N SER A 81 -3.85 -8.09 -6.34
CA SER A 81 -3.20 -7.15 -7.24
C SER A 81 -4.10 -6.01 -7.64
N PHE A 82 -3.50 -4.85 -7.85
CA PHE A 82 -4.14 -3.65 -8.37
C PHE A 82 -3.18 -2.90 -9.31
N SER A 83 -3.77 -2.08 -10.18
CA SER A 83 -3.03 -1.16 -11.04
C SER A 83 -3.62 0.24 -10.93
N PHE A 84 -2.74 1.24 -10.94
CA PHE A 84 -3.10 2.64 -11.12
C PHE A 84 -2.65 3.06 -12.53
N GLY A 85 -3.60 3.15 -13.46
CA GLY A 85 -3.45 3.89 -14.71
C GLY A 85 -4.36 5.11 -14.72
N ASP A 86 -4.30 5.92 -15.80
CA ASP A 86 -5.06 7.18 -15.92
C ASP A 86 -6.60 7.02 -15.78
N GLN A 87 -7.18 5.81 -15.86
CA GLN A 87 -8.65 5.70 -15.83
C GLN A 87 -9.28 4.36 -15.42
N LEU A 88 -8.58 3.36 -14.85
CA LEU A 88 -9.29 2.16 -14.33
C LEU A 88 -8.50 1.33 -13.29
N LEU A 89 -9.21 0.86 -12.26
CA LEU A 89 -8.77 -0.12 -11.26
C LEU A 89 -9.26 -1.52 -11.67
N ALA A 90 -8.35 -2.50 -11.77
CA ALA A 90 -8.71 -3.92 -11.71
C ALA A 90 -8.15 -4.49 -10.41
N ALA A 91 -9.03 -4.95 -9.52
CA ALA A 91 -8.65 -5.70 -8.33
C ALA A 91 -8.87 -7.19 -8.62
N GLY A 92 -7.79 -7.98 -8.59
CA GLY A 92 -7.88 -9.43 -8.74
C GLY A 92 -8.36 -10.07 -7.44
N CYS A 93 -9.54 -10.67 -7.48
CA CYS A 93 -10.16 -11.42 -6.38
C CYS A 93 -10.09 -12.91 -6.70
N LYS A 94 -9.60 -13.75 -5.78
CA LYS A 94 -9.62 -15.20 -5.92
C LYS A 94 -10.91 -15.75 -5.30
N GLN A 95 -11.85 -16.20 -6.13
CA GLN A 95 -12.90 -17.11 -5.65
C GLN A 95 -12.27 -18.48 -5.38
N GLN A 96 -12.55 -19.01 -4.19
CA GLN A 96 -12.17 -20.36 -3.79
C GLN A 96 -13.18 -21.38 -4.32
#